data_AF-A0A8T3LLH9-F1
#
_entry.id   AF-A0A8T3LLH9-F1
#
_cell.length_a   1.000
_cell.length_b   1.000
_cell.length_c   1.000
_cell.angle_alpha   90.00
_cell.angle_beta   90.00
_cell.angle_gamma   90.00
#
_symmetry.space_group_name_H-M   'P 1'
#
loop_
_entity.id
_entity.type
_entity.pdbx_description
1 polymer ?
#
loop_
_entity_poly.entity_id
_entity_poly.type
_entity_poly.pdbx_seq_one_letter_code
_entity_poly.pdbx_strand_id
1 'polypeptide(L)'
;TSPTVAARQAATLDRLSNGRALFNLVTGSDPQELAGDGVFLDHSERYEASAEFTQVWRRLLLGETVNFNGKHIHVRGAKLLFPP
;
A
#
# COMPACT_ATOMS: atom_id res chain seq x y z
N THR A 1 4.40 -3.67 5.08
CA THR A 1 2.91 -3.74 5.13
C THR A 1 2.32 -4.04 3.76
N SER A 2 1.31 -4.91 3.67
CA SER A 2 0.62 -5.21 2.40
C SER A 2 -0.24 -4.03 1.91
N PRO A 3 -0.23 -3.68 0.59
CA PRO A 3 -1.06 -2.59 0.04
C PRO A 3 -2.56 -2.85 0.20
N THR A 4 -3.00 -4.11 0.20
CA THR A 4 -4.41 -4.47 0.41
C THR A 4 -4.88 -4.20 1.84
N VAL A 5 -4.00 -4.41 2.82
CA VAL A 5 -4.31 -4.09 4.23
C VAL A 5 -4.32 -2.58 4.43
N ALA A 6 -3.32 -1.87 3.90
CA ALA A 6 -3.24 -0.41 3.97
C ALA A 6 -4.45 0.27 3.31
N ALA A 7 -4.93 -0.22 2.16
CA ALA A 7 -6.13 0.30 1.49
C ALA A 7 -7.40 0.08 2.33
N ARG A 8 -7.50 -1.05 3.04
CA ARG A 8 -8.62 -1.34 3.95
C ARG A 8 -8.62 -0.42 5.17
N GLN A 9 -7.44 -0.18 5.76
CA GLN A 9 -7.29 0.76 6.87
C GLN A 9 -7.59 2.19 6.42
N ALA A 10 -7.14 2.58 5.23
CA ALA A 10 -7.46 3.86 4.63
C ALA A 10 -8.97 4.07 4.48
N ALA A 11 -9.69 3.12 3.87
CA ALA A 11 -11.14 3.18 3.75
C ALA A 11 -11.85 3.20 5.12
N THR A 12 -11.34 2.46 6.10
CA THR A 12 -11.91 2.49 7.46
C THR A 12 -11.73 3.86 8.11
N LEU A 13 -10.54 4.45 8.02
CA LEU A 13 -10.24 5.76 8.57
C LEU A 13 -11.07 6.86 7.90
N ASP A 14 -11.24 6.80 6.57
CA ASP A 14 -12.03 7.79 5.84
C ASP A 14 -13.50 7.76 6.28
N ARG A 15 -14.09 6.56 6.36
CA ARG A 15 -15.47 6.36 6.86
C ARG A 15 -15.66 6.83 8.29
N LEU A 16 -14.74 6.49 9.21
CA LEU A 16 -14.82 6.89 10.61
C LEU A 16 -14.63 8.40 10.79
N SER A 17 -13.82 9.01 9.94
CA SER A 17 -13.55 10.44 9.99
C SER A 17 -14.55 11.29 9.22
N ASN A 18 -15.50 10.66 8.51
CA ASN A 18 -16.44 11.28 7.58
C ASN A 18 -15.76 12.05 6.44
N GLY A 19 -14.89 11.36 5.69
CA GLY A 19 -14.24 11.92 4.49
C GLY A 19 -13.07 12.87 4.77
N ARG A 20 -12.40 12.71 5.92
CA ARG A 20 -11.32 13.62 6.36
C ARG A 20 -9.95 12.94 6.39
N ALA A 21 -9.84 11.71 5.90
CA ALA A 21 -8.56 11.04 5.87
C ALA A 21 -7.68 11.60 4.75
N LEU A 22 -6.44 11.95 5.09
CA LEU A 22 -5.39 12.30 4.13
C LEU A 22 -4.22 11.34 4.33
N PHE A 23 -3.56 10.97 3.23
CA PHE A 23 -2.50 9.97 3.22
C PHE A 23 -1.22 10.56 2.67
N ASN A 24 -0.12 10.35 3.39
CA ASN A 24 1.23 10.70 2.97
C ASN A 24 2.04 9.41 2.77
N LEU A 25 2.52 9.18 1.54
CA LEU A 25 3.39 8.06 1.25
C LEU A 25 4.82 8.40 1.67
N VAL A 26 5.43 7.56 2.48
CA VAL A 26 6.84 7.70 2.89
C VAL A 26 7.59 6.43 2.50
N THR A 27 8.59 6.58 1.64
CA THR A 27 9.56 5.52 1.34
C THR A 27 10.61 5.52 2.45
N GLY A 28 10.72 4.42 3.21
CA GLY A 28 11.71 4.30 4.28
C GLY A 28 13.14 4.49 3.78
N SER A 29 13.98 5.14 4.57
CA SER A 29 15.34 5.51 4.17
C SER A 29 16.44 4.81 4.98
N ASP A 30 16.17 4.41 6.23
CA ASP A 30 17.13 3.75 7.12
C ASP A 30 17.08 2.21 6.96
N PRO A 31 18.15 1.57 6.45
CA PRO A 31 18.19 0.12 6.31
C PRO A 31 18.11 -0.65 7.63
N GLN A 32 18.58 -0.10 8.76
CA GLN A 32 18.53 -0.80 10.05
C GLN A 32 17.10 -0.86 10.59
N GLU A 33 16.38 0.26 10.52
CA GLU A 33 14.95 0.31 10.84
C GLU A 33 14.16 -0.64 9.94
N LEU A 34 14.38 -0.56 8.63
CA LEU A 34 13.72 -1.42 7.65
C LEU A 34 14.00 -2.90 7.86
N ALA A 35 15.22 -3.28 8.22
CA ALA A 35 15.56 -4.66 8.55
C ALA A 35 14.81 -5.13 9.81
N GLY A 36 14.58 -4.25 10.79
CA GLY A 36 13.72 -4.52 11.95
C GLY A 36 12.27 -4.82 11.56
N ASP A 37 11.76 -4.18 10.51
CA ASP A 37 10.45 -4.43 9.90
C ASP A 37 10.45 -5.60 8.88
N GLY A 38 11.60 -6.26 8.67
CA GLY A 38 11.76 -7.39 7.75
C GLY A 38 11.89 -7.01 6.27
N VAL A 39 12.28 -5.76 5.95
CA VAL A 39 12.50 -5.25 4.60
C VAL A 39 14.00 -5.15 4.31
N PHE A 40 14.46 -5.81 3.24
CA PHE A 40 15.88 -5.93 2.89
C PHE A 40 16.17 -5.42 1.46
N LEU A 41 15.54 -4.30 1.09
CA LEU A 41 15.63 -3.72 -0.26
C LEU A 41 16.72 -2.63 -0.33
N ASP A 42 17.44 -2.58 -1.44
CA ASP A 42 18.35 -1.46 -1.72
C ASP A 42 17.60 -0.14 -1.97
N HIS A 43 18.33 0.97 -2.11
CA HIS A 43 17.72 2.28 -2.28
C HIS A 43 16.76 2.36 -3.48
N SER A 44 17.18 1.84 -4.64
CA SER A 44 16.37 1.85 -5.86
C SER A 44 15.16 0.95 -5.72
N GLU A 45 15.35 -0.24 -5.17
CA GLU A 45 14.29 -1.22 -4.95
C GLU A 45 13.20 -0.72 -4.02
N ARG A 46 13.55 0.12 -3.03
CA ARG A 46 12.54 0.77 -2.19
C ARG A 46 11.61 1.68 -2.98
N TYR A 47 12.13 2.42 -3.96
CA TYR A 47 11.28 3.25 -4.82
C TYR A 47 10.47 2.42 -5.82
N GLU A 48 11.03 1.33 -6.35
CA GLU A 48 10.29 0.37 -7.17
C GLU A 48 9.11 -0.22 -6.39
N ALA A 49 9.36 -0.72 -5.17
CA ALA A 49 8.34 -1.27 -4.29
C ALA A 49 7.27 -0.21 -3.91
N SER A 50 7.69 1.03 -3.62
CA SER A 50 6.76 2.14 -3.33
C SER A 50 5.86 2.48 -4.52
N ALA A 51 6.40 2.44 -5.74
CA ALA A 51 5.62 2.67 -6.96
C ALA A 51 4.57 1.56 -7.16
N GLU A 52 4.98 0.30 -7.04
CA GLU A 52 4.07 -0.86 -7.13
C GLU A 52 3.00 -0.84 -6.03
N PHE A 53 3.40 -0.54 -4.79
CA PHE A 53 2.49 -0.40 -3.65
C PHE A 53 1.42 0.65 -3.93
N THR A 54 1.83 1.83 -4.40
CA THR A 54 0.93 2.96 -4.66
C THR A 54 -0.02 2.65 -5.81
N GLN A 55 0.44 1.94 -6.84
CA GLN A 55 -0.38 1.51 -7.95
C GLN A 55 -1.51 0.58 -7.48
N VAL A 56 -1.19 -0.46 -6.69
CA VAL A 56 -2.20 -1.37 -6.14
C VAL A 56 -3.14 -0.64 -5.19
N TRP A 57 -2.59 0.17 -4.28
CA TRP A 57 -3.36 0.88 -3.26
C TRP A 57 -4.38 1.85 -3.86
N ARG A 58 -4.00 2.66 -4.87
CA ARG A 58 -4.91 3.58 -5.55
C ARG A 58 -6.05 2.85 -6.26
N ARG A 59 -5.75 1.78 -7.01
CA ARG A 59 -6.76 0.99 -7.73
C ARG A 59 -7.78 0.37 -6.78
N LEU A 60 -7.34 -0.12 -5.62
CA LEU A 60 -8.23 -0.65 -4.59
C LEU A 60 -9.18 0.41 -4.04
N LEU A 61 -8.68 1.63 -3.78
CA LEU A 61 -9.52 2.74 -3.31
C LEU A 61 -10.50 3.25 -4.37
N LEU A 62 -10.21 3.05 -5.67
CA LEU A 62 -11.15 3.30 -6.77
C LEU A 62 -12.22 2.19 -6.92
N GLY A 63 -12.23 1.19 -6.03
CA GLY A 63 -13.20 0.10 -6.04
C GLY A 63 -12.87 -1.03 -7.02
N GLU A 64 -11.67 -1.04 -7.61
CA GLU A 64 -11.27 -2.11 -8.53
C GLU A 64 -10.99 -3.43 -7.80
N THR A 65 -11.16 -4.55 -8.52
CA THR A 65 -10.54 -5.82 -8.17
C THR A 65 -9.16 -5.91 -8.84
N VAL A 66 -8.11 -6.04 -8.04
CA VAL A 66 -6.72 -5.96 -8.49
C VAL A 66 -6.06 -7.33 -8.48
N ASN A 67 -5.60 -7.75 -9.66
CA ASN A 67 -4.53 -8.72 -9.82
C ASN A 67 -3.27 -7.96 -10.21
N PHE A 68 -2.17 -8.18 -9.50
CA PHE A 68 -0.91 -7.51 -9.75
C PHE A 68 0.25 -8.45 -9.41
N ASN A 69 1.24 -8.54 -10.29
CA ASN A 69 2.42 -9.39 -10.11
C ASN A 69 3.65 -8.60 -10.59
N GLY A 70 4.14 -7.74 -9.70
CA GLY A 70 5.34 -6.93 -9.91
C GLY A 70 6.59 -7.61 -9.36
N LYS A 71 7.69 -6.87 -9.31
CA LYS A 71 8.96 -7.33 -8.76
C LYS A 71 8.88 -7.51 -7.24
N HIS A 72 8.18 -6.59 -6.55
CA HIS A 72 8.13 -6.52 -5.10
C HIS A 72 6.74 -6.82 -4.53
N ILE A 73 5.69 -6.48 -5.27
CA ILE A 73 4.29 -6.63 -4.84
C ILE A 73 3.58 -7.68 -5.69
N HIS A 74 2.91 -8.60 -5.02
CA HIS A 74 2.07 -9.61 -5.67
C HIS A 74 0.74 -9.76 -4.92
N VAL A 75 -0.37 -9.52 -5.62
CA VAL A 75 -1.73 -9.72 -5.11
C VAL A 75 -2.63 -10.38 -6.16
N ARG A 76 -3.58 -11.19 -5.70
CA ARG A 76 -4.56 -11.87 -6.56
C ARG A 76 -5.97 -11.69 -6.00
N GLY A 77 -6.89 -11.25 -6.83
CA GLY A 77 -8.29 -11.01 -6.47
C GLY A 77 -8.46 -10.00 -5.33
N ALA A 78 -7.51 -9.07 -5.16
CA ALA A 78 -7.56 -8.11 -4.08
C ALA A 78 -8.69 -7.12 -4.33
N LYS A 79 -9.57 -6.90 -3.35
CA LYS A 79 -10.68 -5.96 -3.43
C LYS A 79 -11.01 -5.41 -2.05
N LEU A 80 -11.57 -4.21 -2.00
CA LEU A 80 -12.18 -3.67 -0.79
C LEU A 80 -13.66 -4.03 -0.76
N LEU A 81 -14.14 -4.49 0.40
CA LEU A 81 -15.58 -4.76 0.61
C LEU A 81 -16.34 -3.50 0.99
N PHE A 82 -15.65 -2.51 1.55
CA PHE A 82 -16.20 -1.23 1.95
C PHE A 82 -15.45 -0.14 1.18
N PRO A 83 -16.15 0.70 0.40
CA PRO A 83 -15.53 1.86 -0.21
C PRO A 83 -15.15 2.88 0.88
N PRO A 84 -14.08 3.69 0.67
CA PRO A 84 -13.81 4.87 1.48
C PRO A 84 -15.03 5.77 1.56
#